data_AF-A0A7S2F0Q4-F1
#
_entry.id   AF-A0A7S2F0Q4-F1
#
_cell.length_a   1.000
_cell.length_b   1.000
_cell.length_c   1.000
_cell.angle_alpha   90.00
_cell.angle_beta   90.00
_cell.angle_gamma   90.00
#
_symmetry.space_group_name_H-M   'P 1'
#
loop_
_entity.id
_entity.type
_entity.pdbx_description
1 polymer ?
#
loop_
_entity_poly.entity_id
_entity_poly.type
_entity_poly.pdbx_seq_one_letter_code
_entity_poly.pdbx_strand_id
1 'polypeptide(L)'
;EGWGQCIKVTAGGKDCKCFVNPEGKLYYHKSDIEKALGQQFAKRDGPEEAAEDPDADIDAAPQRWPKDLPASWRTAVRRLSSGRGHHRCFIAPAEEGQEDFYFWHMKDVEAFVSGARSTRGILLNRADRCDAARHPSRQQAAEQPLVETPPAKRQRSRTDEGEAAAGKEPPEGAGSATKRPREGPT
;
A
#
# COMPACT_ATOMS: atom_id res chain seq x y z
N GLU A 1 -30.52 -4.41 -36.66
CA GLU A 1 -29.19 -3.78 -36.56
C GLU A 1 -29.37 -2.28 -36.46
N GLY A 2 -28.57 -1.56 -35.66
CA GLY A 2 -28.71 -0.08 -35.52
C GLY A 2 -28.58 0.48 -34.10
N TRP A 3 -28.36 -0.37 -33.10
CA TRP A 3 -27.98 0.11 -31.76
C TRP A 3 -26.47 0.39 -31.72
N GLY A 4 -26.11 1.53 -31.14
CA GLY A 4 -24.73 1.92 -30.89
C GLY A 4 -24.40 1.91 -29.40
N GLN A 5 -23.14 1.65 -29.06
CA GLN A 5 -22.59 1.87 -27.72
C GLN A 5 -21.60 3.03 -27.78
N CYS A 6 -21.70 3.96 -26.84
CA CYS A 6 -20.75 5.06 -26.71
C CYS A 6 -20.27 5.21 -25.26
N ILE A 7 -19.15 5.91 -25.09
CA ILE A 7 -18.64 6.33 -23.79
C ILE A 7 -18.74 7.85 -23.75
N LYS A 8 -19.44 8.38 -22.74
CA LYS A 8 -19.60 9.82 -22.52
C LYS A 8 -18.84 10.22 -21.27
N VAL A 9 -18.00 11.24 -21.38
CA VAL A 9 -17.38 11.89 -20.23
C VAL A 9 -18.45 12.73 -19.52
N THR A 10 -18.72 12.41 -18.26
CA THR A 10 -19.65 13.16 -17.41
C THR A 10 -19.05 14.53 -17.04
N ALA A 11 -19.87 15.46 -16.56
CA ALA A 11 -19.38 16.76 -16.07
C ALA A 11 -18.34 16.63 -14.94
N GLY A 12 -18.34 15.51 -14.21
CA GLY A 12 -17.35 15.18 -13.18
C GLY A 12 -16.08 14.50 -13.71
N GLY A 13 -15.88 14.44 -15.03
CA GLY A 13 -14.68 13.83 -15.65
C GLY A 13 -14.65 12.30 -15.62
N LYS A 14 -15.75 11.65 -15.21
CA LYS A 14 -15.84 10.18 -15.21
C LYS A 14 -16.47 9.69 -16.50
N ASP A 15 -15.91 8.62 -17.05
CA ASP A 15 -16.46 7.93 -18.21
C ASP A 15 -17.72 7.14 -17.84
N CYS A 16 -18.78 7.33 -18.61
CA CYS A 16 -20.03 6.62 -18.46
C CYS A 16 -20.40 5.92 -19.77
N LYS A 17 -20.72 4.63 -19.72
CA LYS A 17 -21.20 3.88 -20.87
C LYS A 17 -22.66 4.26 -21.16
N CYS A 18 -22.97 4.51 -22.42
CA CYS A 18 -24.32 4.82 -22.88
C CYS A 18 -24.66 4.01 -24.13
N PHE A 19 -25.94 3.88 -24.40
CA PHE A 19 -26.48 3.15 -25.55
C PHE A 19 -27.35 4.09 -26.37
N VAL A 20 -27.17 4.08 -27.69
CA VAL A 20 -27.90 4.94 -28.62
C VAL A 20 -28.77 4.06 -29.50
N ASN A 21 -30.07 4.33 -29.53
CA ASN A 21 -30.98 3.60 -30.40
C ASN A 21 -30.86 4.11 -31.86
N PRO A 22 -31.43 3.40 -32.84
CA PRO A 22 -31.42 3.84 -34.24
C PRO A 22 -32.07 5.22 -34.48
N GLU A 23 -32.93 5.67 -33.56
CA GLU A 23 -33.60 6.98 -33.61
C GLU A 23 -32.75 8.12 -33.00
N GLY A 24 -31.56 7.82 -32.48
CA GLY A 24 -30.68 8.78 -31.82
C GLY A 24 -30.99 9.08 -30.34
N LYS A 25 -31.94 8.38 -29.73
CA LYS A 25 -32.22 8.46 -28.28
C LYS A 25 -31.14 7.72 -27.49
N LEU A 26 -30.75 8.31 -26.37
CA LEU A 26 -29.62 7.87 -25.55
C LEU A 26 -30.12 7.33 -24.21
N TYR A 27 -29.62 6.15 -23.83
CA TYR A 27 -29.99 5.40 -22.64
C TYR A 27 -28.75 5.09 -21.80
N TYR A 28 -28.86 5.25 -20.48
CA TYR A 28 -27.77 4.99 -19.53
C TYR A 28 -27.87 3.62 -18.86
N HIS A 29 -29.09 3.11 -18.71
CA HIS A 29 -29.36 1.87 -18.00
C HIS A 29 -30.10 0.88 -18.89
N LYS A 30 -29.77 -0.41 -18.71
CA LYS A 30 -30.43 -1.52 -19.40
C LYS A 30 -31.95 -1.52 -19.17
N SER A 31 -32.39 -1.19 -17.96
CA SER A 31 -33.82 -1.11 -17.60
C SER A 31 -34.61 -0.13 -18.46
N ASP A 32 -33.98 0.98 -18.87
CA ASP A 32 -34.65 2.00 -19.69
C ASP A 32 -34.75 1.54 -21.15
N ILE A 33 -33.78 0.75 -21.61
CA ILE A 33 -33.82 0.10 -22.92
C ILE A 33 -34.91 -0.97 -22.95
N GLU A 34 -35.02 -1.78 -21.89
CA GLU A 34 -36.08 -2.81 -21.76
C GLU A 34 -37.48 -2.19 -21.77
N LYS A 35 -37.68 -1.08 -21.06
CA LYS A 35 -38.93 -0.32 -21.08
C LYS A 35 -39.23 0.26 -22.45
N ALA A 36 -38.22 0.82 -23.14
CA ALA A 36 -38.40 1.42 -24.45
C ALA A 36 -38.73 0.38 -25.54
N LEU A 37 -38.19 -0.83 -25.43
CA LEU A 37 -38.44 -1.92 -26.37
C LEU A 37 -39.65 -2.78 -26.01
N GLY A 38 -40.18 -2.66 -24.80
CA GLY A 38 -41.23 -3.55 -24.29
C GLY A 38 -40.76 -5.02 -24.19
N GLN A 39 -39.45 -5.25 -24.15
CA GLN A 39 -38.83 -6.57 -24.15
C GLN A 39 -37.88 -6.67 -22.96
N GLN A 40 -38.02 -7.74 -22.20
CA GLN A 40 -37.09 -8.07 -21.12
C GLN A 40 -35.90 -8.82 -21.73
N PHE A 41 -34.69 -8.30 -21.58
CA PHE A 41 -33.51 -9.04 -21.99
C PHE A 41 -33.19 -10.04 -20.89
N ALA A 42 -32.83 -11.27 -21.28
CA ALA A 42 -32.31 -12.26 -20.35
C ALA A 42 -31.28 -11.59 -19.42
N LYS A 43 -31.43 -11.81 -18.11
CA LYS A 43 -30.29 -11.60 -17.22
C LYS A 43 -29.20 -12.47 -17.81
N ARG A 44 -28.05 -11.87 -18.09
CA ARG A 44 -26.91 -12.64 -18.54
C ARG A 44 -26.47 -13.43 -17.31
N ASP A 45 -27.03 -14.63 -17.14
CA ASP A 45 -26.48 -15.70 -16.32
C ASP A 45 -25.25 -16.25 -17.03
N GLY A 46 -24.34 -15.35 -17.44
CA GLY A 46 -22.96 -15.78 -17.58
C GLY A 46 -22.54 -16.32 -16.22
N PRO A 47 -21.54 -17.21 -16.15
CA PRO A 47 -20.89 -17.41 -14.87
C PRO A 47 -20.59 -16.00 -14.37
N GLU A 48 -21.24 -15.63 -13.27
CA GLU A 48 -20.67 -14.68 -12.33
C GLU A 48 -19.23 -15.16 -12.28
N GLU A 49 -18.31 -14.46 -12.97
CA GLU A 49 -16.88 -14.73 -12.91
C GLU A 49 -16.66 -15.01 -11.45
N ALA A 50 -16.47 -16.30 -11.11
CA ALA A 50 -16.82 -16.81 -9.78
C ALA A 50 -15.98 -16.00 -8.84
N ALA A 51 -16.57 -14.93 -8.25
CA ALA A 51 -15.85 -13.70 -7.97
C ALA A 51 -14.61 -14.14 -7.25
N GLU A 52 -13.47 -14.17 -7.99
CA GLU A 52 -12.32 -14.96 -7.56
C GLU A 52 -12.10 -14.48 -6.15
N ASP A 53 -12.24 -15.40 -5.17
CA ASP A 53 -12.40 -15.01 -3.78
C ASP A 53 -11.36 -13.93 -3.55
N PRO A 54 -11.76 -12.67 -3.35
CA PRO A 54 -10.81 -11.58 -3.41
C PRO A 54 -9.75 -11.77 -2.33
N ASP A 55 -9.98 -12.66 -1.36
CA ASP A 55 -9.02 -13.10 -0.36
C ASP A 55 -8.05 -14.22 -0.84
N ALA A 56 -8.38 -15.02 -1.85
CA ALA A 56 -7.52 -16.11 -2.35
C ALA A 56 -6.26 -15.62 -3.09
N ASP A 57 -6.26 -14.41 -3.66
CA ASP A 57 -5.10 -13.80 -4.35
C ASP A 57 -4.45 -12.67 -3.52
N ILE A 58 -4.92 -12.42 -2.29
CA ILE A 58 -4.31 -11.47 -1.35
C ILE A 58 -2.95 -11.98 -0.85
N ASP A 59 -2.81 -13.29 -0.73
CA ASP A 59 -1.59 -13.96 -0.26
C ASP A 59 -0.55 -14.21 -1.34
N ALA A 60 -0.93 -14.08 -2.62
CA ALA A 60 0.03 -14.13 -3.70
C ALA A 60 0.97 -12.93 -3.55
N ALA A 61 2.26 -13.23 -3.30
CA ALA A 61 3.31 -12.24 -3.39
C ALA A 61 3.10 -11.44 -4.68
N PRO A 62 3.07 -10.10 -4.63
CA PRO A 62 2.69 -9.32 -5.80
C PRO A 62 3.60 -9.73 -6.95
N GLN A 63 2.99 -10.14 -8.06
CA GLN A 63 3.65 -10.84 -9.17
C GLN A 63 4.86 -10.07 -9.74
N ARG A 64 4.96 -8.76 -9.43
CA ARG A 64 6.18 -7.97 -9.56
C ARG A 64 6.39 -7.06 -8.34
N TRP A 65 7.24 -7.49 -7.42
CA TRP A 65 7.93 -6.55 -6.52
C TRP A 65 8.86 -5.68 -7.38
N PRO A 66 8.89 -4.35 -7.24
CA PRO A 66 9.88 -3.53 -7.93
C PRO A 66 11.28 -3.99 -7.52
N LYS A 67 12.17 -4.17 -8.52
CA LYS A 67 13.53 -4.66 -8.27
C LYS A 67 14.34 -3.72 -7.36
N ASP A 68 13.95 -2.45 -7.31
CA ASP A 68 14.68 -1.40 -6.62
C ASP A 68 14.15 -1.12 -5.20
N LEU A 69 13.10 -1.80 -4.76
CA LEU A 69 12.52 -1.59 -3.44
C LEU A 69 13.31 -2.37 -2.37
N PRO A 70 13.76 -1.74 -1.27
CA PRO A 70 14.51 -2.43 -0.23
C PRO A 70 13.73 -3.62 0.34
N ALA A 71 14.45 -4.70 0.65
CA ALA A 71 13.86 -5.96 1.14
C ALA A 71 13.09 -5.82 2.47
N SER A 72 13.32 -4.73 3.21
CA SER A 72 12.70 -4.43 4.49
C SER A 72 11.26 -3.87 4.37
N TRP A 73 10.83 -3.50 3.16
CA TRP A 73 9.46 -3.08 2.91
C TRP A 73 8.49 -4.25 2.91
N ARG A 74 7.25 -3.98 3.35
CA ARG A 74 6.16 -4.97 3.40
C ARG A 74 4.96 -4.48 2.60
N THR A 75 4.13 -5.39 2.14
CA THR A 75 2.79 -5.08 1.61
C THR A 75 1.75 -5.56 2.59
N ALA A 76 0.68 -4.80 2.73
CA ALA A 76 -0.52 -5.23 3.42
C ALA A 76 -1.74 -4.92 2.57
N VAL A 77 -2.86 -5.50 2.94
CA VAL A 77 -4.16 -5.20 2.34
C VAL A 77 -5.04 -4.61 3.43
N ARG A 78 -5.64 -3.46 3.15
CA ARG A 78 -6.49 -2.74 4.08
C ARG A 78 -7.90 -2.63 3.52
N ARG A 79 -8.88 -3.02 4.31
CA ARG A 79 -10.29 -2.84 3.98
C ARG A 79 -10.64 -1.34 4.03
N LEU A 80 -11.28 -0.83 2.98
CA LEU A 80 -11.74 0.54 2.97
C LEU A 80 -12.90 0.74 3.96
N SER A 81 -12.96 1.91 4.58
CA SER A 81 -14.06 2.27 5.50
C SER A 81 -15.44 2.31 4.82
N SER A 82 -15.48 2.44 3.49
CA SER A 82 -16.69 2.32 2.68
C SER A 82 -17.29 0.91 2.68
N GLY A 83 -16.56 -0.09 3.19
CA GLY A 83 -16.96 -1.50 3.22
C GLY A 83 -16.92 -2.17 1.84
N ARG A 84 -16.67 -1.42 0.76
CA ARG A 84 -16.58 -1.93 -0.61
C ARG A 84 -15.13 -1.94 -1.05
N GLY A 85 -14.49 -3.07 -0.84
CA GLY A 85 -13.19 -3.38 -1.41
C GLY A 85 -12.02 -3.31 -0.43
N HIS A 86 -10.95 -3.93 -0.90
CA HIS A 86 -9.67 -4.03 -0.25
C HIS A 86 -8.67 -3.22 -1.08
N HIS A 87 -7.82 -2.44 -0.41
CA HIS A 87 -6.75 -1.69 -1.04
C HIS A 87 -5.40 -2.22 -0.57
N ARG A 88 -4.52 -2.49 -1.53
CA ARG A 88 -3.11 -2.80 -1.24
C ARG A 88 -2.42 -1.53 -0.74
N CYS A 89 -1.61 -1.68 0.29
CA CYS A 89 -0.73 -0.63 0.80
C CYS A 89 0.70 -1.16 0.98
N PHE A 90 1.66 -0.23 0.95
CA PHE A 90 3.08 -0.48 1.11
C PHE A 90 3.51 0.09 2.45
N ILE A 91 4.11 -0.73 3.29
CA ILE A 91 4.55 -0.37 4.64
C ILE A 91 6.07 -0.18 4.60
N ALA A 92 6.50 1.03 4.94
CA ALA A 92 7.92 1.36 5.09
C ALA A 92 8.53 0.61 6.27
N PRO A 93 9.82 0.26 6.22
CA PRO A 93 10.51 -0.26 7.39
C PRO A 93 10.47 0.78 8.51
N ALA A 94 10.01 0.37 9.69
CA ALA A 94 10.12 1.20 10.89
C ALA A 94 11.58 1.18 11.37
N GLU A 95 12.19 2.35 11.50
CA GLU A 95 13.42 2.50 12.27
C GLU A 95 13.10 2.38 13.77
N GLU A 96 14.09 1.99 14.58
CA GLU A 96 13.90 1.81 16.01
C GLU A 96 13.42 3.12 16.66
N GLY A 97 12.22 3.08 17.26
CA GLY A 97 11.59 4.26 17.86
C GLY A 97 10.74 5.11 16.91
N GLN A 98 10.65 4.76 15.63
CA GLN A 98 9.80 5.44 14.65
C GLN A 98 8.51 4.64 14.37
N GLU A 99 7.41 5.35 14.14
CA GLU A 99 6.13 4.72 13.82
C GLU A 99 6.13 4.12 12.40
N ASP A 100 5.42 3.02 12.20
CA ASP A 100 5.20 2.45 10.87
C ASP A 100 4.40 3.42 9.99
N PHE A 101 4.92 3.73 8.80
CA PHE A 101 4.20 4.48 7.77
C PHE A 101 3.72 3.56 6.67
N TYR A 102 2.57 3.87 6.09
CA TYR A 102 2.09 3.19 4.89
C TYR A 102 1.71 4.15 3.76
N PHE A 103 1.74 3.63 2.54
CA PHE A 103 1.46 4.34 1.30
C PHE A 103 0.45 3.54 0.47
N TRP A 104 -0.48 4.24 -0.19
CA TRP A 104 -1.48 3.61 -1.06
C TRP A 104 -0.95 3.35 -2.48
N HIS A 105 -0.01 4.17 -2.95
CA HIS A 105 0.47 4.14 -4.31
C HIS A 105 1.98 3.96 -4.38
N MET A 106 2.44 3.22 -5.39
CA MET A 106 3.87 2.98 -5.61
C MET A 106 4.64 4.29 -5.87
N LYS A 107 4.02 5.25 -6.57
CA LYS A 107 4.61 6.57 -6.82
C LYS A 107 4.99 7.30 -5.52
N ASP A 108 4.21 7.11 -4.47
CA ASP A 108 4.47 7.72 -3.16
C ASP A 108 5.65 7.02 -2.45
N VAL A 109 5.78 5.71 -2.63
CA VAL A 109 6.92 4.93 -2.15
C VAL A 109 8.22 5.37 -2.84
N GLU A 110 8.21 5.50 -4.16
CA GLU A 110 9.36 6.00 -4.94
C GLU A 110 9.76 7.42 -4.52
N ALA A 111 8.77 8.30 -4.31
CA ALA A 111 9.00 9.65 -3.80
C ALA A 111 9.61 9.63 -2.39
N PHE A 112 9.14 8.75 -1.51
CA PHE A 112 9.69 8.60 -0.17
C PHE A 112 11.12 8.06 -0.18
N VAL A 113 11.40 7.00 -0.95
CA VAL A 113 12.73 6.38 -1.07
C VAL A 113 13.74 7.33 -1.72
N SER A 114 13.32 8.18 -2.66
CA SER A 114 14.17 9.21 -3.26
C SER A 114 14.43 10.43 -2.35
N GLY A 115 13.86 10.45 -1.14
CA GLY A 115 14.03 11.55 -0.18
C GLY A 115 13.22 12.81 -0.54
N ALA A 116 12.22 12.70 -1.41
CA ALA A 116 11.36 13.82 -1.73
C ALA A 116 10.54 14.24 -0.49
N ARG A 117 10.76 15.47 -0.01
CA ARG A 117 10.13 16.01 1.21
C ARG A 117 8.60 16.13 1.17
N SER A 118 7.99 15.93 0.00
CA SER A 118 6.56 16.18 -0.23
C SER A 118 5.66 15.06 0.26
N THR A 119 6.18 13.86 0.49
CA THR A 119 5.33 12.68 0.75
C THR A 119 5.55 12.18 2.16
N ARG A 120 4.80 12.72 3.12
CA ARG A 120 4.68 12.10 4.45
C ARG A 120 3.73 10.92 4.31
N GLY A 121 4.22 9.71 4.55
CA GLY A 121 3.38 8.52 4.60
C GLY A 121 2.28 8.66 5.65
N ILE A 122 1.25 7.82 5.55
CA ILE A 122 0.17 7.83 6.52
C ILE A 122 0.62 6.98 7.71
N LEU A 123 0.51 7.53 8.92
CA LEU A 123 0.83 6.80 10.15
C LEU A 123 -0.08 5.58 10.29
N LEU A 124 0.53 4.42 10.51
CA LEU A 124 -0.19 3.20 10.79
C LEU A 124 -0.56 3.18 12.28
N ASN A 125 -1.79 3.61 12.57
CA ASN A 125 -2.32 3.62 13.94
C ASN A 125 -2.24 2.22 14.56
N ARG A 126 -2.04 2.15 15.88
CA ARG A 126 -1.91 0.87 16.60
C ARG A 126 -3.11 -0.08 16.39
N ALA A 127 -4.31 0.47 16.22
CA ALA A 127 -5.51 -0.31 15.87
C ALA A 127 -5.42 -0.94 14.47
N ASP A 128 -4.81 -0.24 13.51
CA ASP A 128 -4.62 -0.71 12.13
C ASP A 128 -3.52 -1.79 12.03
N ARG A 129 -2.62 -1.86 13.02
CA ARG A 129 -1.58 -2.89 13.09
C ARG A 129 -2.16 -4.28 13.36
N CYS A 130 -3.31 -4.40 14.01
CA CYS A 130 -3.94 -5.70 14.29
C CYS A 130 -4.44 -6.41 13.02
N ASP A 131 -4.87 -5.65 12.01
CA ASP A 131 -5.27 -6.20 10.71
C ASP A 131 -4.06 -6.44 9.81
N ALA A 132 -3.07 -5.55 9.84
CA ALA A 132 -1.85 -5.69 9.03
C ALA A 132 -0.87 -6.78 9.55
N ALA A 133 -0.88 -7.10 10.85
CA ALA A 133 0.04 -8.06 11.47
C ALA A 133 -0.41 -9.53 11.35
N ARG A 134 -1.59 -9.81 10.78
CA ARG A 134 -2.13 -11.17 10.68
C ARG A 134 -1.50 -12.07 9.61
N HIS A 135 -0.43 -11.66 8.93
CA HIS A 135 0.29 -12.55 8.00
C HIS A 135 1.74 -12.84 8.41
N PRO A 136 2.00 -13.99 9.05
CA PRO A 136 3.37 -14.45 9.35
C PRO A 136 4.15 -14.98 8.12
N SER A 137 3.58 -15.00 6.91
CA SER A 137 4.13 -15.77 5.77
C SER A 137 5.46 -15.32 5.17
N ARG A 138 6.11 -14.23 5.62
CA ARG A 138 7.38 -13.79 5.00
C ARG A 138 8.60 -13.71 5.93
N GLN A 139 8.44 -13.85 7.25
CA GLN A 139 9.63 -13.85 8.13
C GLN A 139 10.46 -15.14 8.04
N GLN A 140 9.96 -16.21 7.40
CA GLN A 140 10.73 -17.47 7.26
C GLN A 140 11.65 -17.54 6.04
N ALA A 141 11.64 -16.58 5.11
CA ALA A 141 12.45 -16.67 3.88
C ALA A 141 13.84 -15.99 3.97
N ALA A 142 14.21 -15.45 5.14
CA ALA A 142 15.52 -14.84 5.37
C ALA A 142 16.32 -15.54 6.48
N GLU A 143 15.94 -16.75 6.90
CA GLU A 143 16.91 -17.67 7.50
C GLU A 143 17.84 -18.14 6.37
N GLN A 144 18.97 -17.45 6.24
CA GLN A 144 20.09 -17.96 5.47
C GLN A 144 20.43 -19.35 6.00
N PRO A 145 20.72 -20.35 5.14
CA PRO A 145 21.27 -21.60 5.63
C PRO A 145 22.54 -21.27 6.41
N LEU A 146 22.50 -21.57 7.71
CA LEU A 146 23.66 -21.54 8.58
C LEU A 146 24.73 -22.41 7.93
N VAL A 147 25.69 -21.79 7.25
CA VAL A 147 26.87 -22.49 6.75
C VAL A 147 27.57 -23.00 8.01
N GLU A 148 27.48 -24.31 8.26
CA GLU A 148 28.22 -24.96 9.34
C GLU A 148 29.71 -24.72 9.11
N THR A 149 30.26 -23.73 9.80
CA THR A 149 31.71 -23.57 9.92
C THR A 149 32.25 -24.79 10.67
N PRO A 150 33.24 -25.51 10.12
CA PRO A 150 33.84 -26.66 10.79
C PRO A 150 34.52 -26.23 12.11
N PRO A 151 34.58 -27.12 13.12
CA PRO A 151 35.06 -26.79 14.44
C PRO A 151 36.56 -26.45 14.41
N ALA A 152 36.86 -25.17 14.59
CA ALA A 152 38.22 -24.69 14.82
C ALA A 152 38.76 -25.24 16.14
N LYS A 153 39.89 -25.95 16.07
CA LYS A 153 40.61 -26.47 17.24
C LYS A 153 40.98 -25.33 18.17
N ARG A 154 40.42 -25.40 19.37
CA ARG A 154 40.65 -24.50 20.51
C ARG A 154 42.10 -24.61 21.01
N GLN A 155 43.00 -23.76 20.53
CA GLN A 155 44.25 -23.46 21.24
C GLN A 155 43.96 -22.37 22.28
N ARG A 156 44.19 -22.69 23.56
CA ARG A 156 44.21 -21.73 24.65
C ARG A 156 45.55 -21.01 24.60
N SER A 157 45.53 -19.71 24.33
CA SER A 157 46.63 -18.80 24.62
C SER A 157 46.12 -17.75 25.57
N ARG A 158 46.78 -17.69 26.72
CA ARG A 158 46.58 -16.82 27.86
C ARG A 158 47.54 -15.65 27.71
N THR A 159 47.03 -14.42 27.66
CA THR A 159 47.78 -13.17 27.92
C THR A 159 46.72 -12.11 28.15
N ASP A 160 46.50 -11.68 29.39
CA ASP A 160 47.27 -10.67 30.15
C ASP A 160 46.76 -9.25 29.87
N GLU A 161 46.82 -8.46 30.94
CA GLU A 161 46.05 -7.27 31.24
C GLU A 161 46.53 -6.03 30.46
N GLY A 162 45.69 -5.00 30.45
CA GLY A 162 46.00 -3.68 29.87
C GLY A 162 44.70 -2.94 29.57
N GLU A 163 44.08 -2.28 30.55
CA GLU A 163 44.43 -0.94 31.06
C GLU A 163 44.03 0.20 30.12
N ALA A 164 43.16 1.07 30.68
CA ALA A 164 42.94 2.49 30.42
C ALA A 164 42.52 3.01 29.03
N ALA A 165 41.39 3.73 29.03
CA ALA A 165 41.27 5.17 28.72
C ALA A 165 39.80 5.45 28.32
N ALA A 166 39.02 6.15 29.14
CA ALA A 166 38.99 7.60 29.28
C ALA A 166 38.49 8.35 28.02
N GLY A 167 37.26 8.84 28.11
CA GLY A 167 36.87 10.16 27.62
C GLY A 167 36.39 10.27 26.17
N LYS A 168 35.13 10.68 26.00
CA LYS A 168 34.78 12.02 25.49
C LYS A 168 33.25 12.17 25.34
N GLU A 169 32.68 13.08 26.14
CA GLU A 169 31.46 13.83 25.80
C GLU A 169 31.67 14.61 24.49
N PRO A 170 30.61 14.88 23.71
CA PRO A 170 30.01 16.23 23.69
C PRO A 170 28.51 16.23 23.25
N PRO A 171 27.90 17.38 22.91
CA PRO A 171 27.67 18.58 23.73
C PRO A 171 26.17 18.91 23.87
N GLU A 172 25.86 19.73 24.88
CA GLU A 172 24.61 20.48 25.00
C GLU A 172 24.34 21.36 23.76
N GLY A 173 23.10 21.31 23.26
CA GLY A 173 22.63 22.11 22.13
C GLY A 173 21.15 22.48 22.29
N ALA A 174 20.81 23.16 23.38
CA ALA A 174 19.46 23.72 23.58
C ALA A 174 19.33 25.08 22.87
N GLY A 175 19.01 25.04 21.58
CA GLY A 175 18.66 26.23 20.79
C GLY A 175 17.16 26.55 20.92
N SER A 176 16.86 27.69 21.55
CA SER A 176 15.52 28.29 21.66
C SER A 176 14.89 28.59 20.30
N ALA A 177 13.58 28.32 20.16
CA ALA A 177 12.77 28.85 19.06
C ALA A 177 11.51 29.54 19.61
N THR A 178 11.53 30.85 19.46
CA THR A 178 10.56 31.86 19.88
C THR A 178 9.19 31.66 19.21
N LYS A 179 8.14 31.58 20.04
CA LYS A 179 6.72 31.69 19.64
C LYS A 179 6.47 33.11 19.08
N ARG A 180 6.02 33.23 17.82
CA ARG A 180 5.41 34.47 17.32
C ARG A 180 3.88 34.39 17.49
N PRO A 181 3.21 35.44 17.99
CA PRO A 181 1.76 35.53 17.96
C PRO A 181 1.27 35.81 16.54
N ARG A 182 0.12 35.20 16.19
CA ARG A 182 -0.57 35.35 14.90
C ARG A 182 -1.64 36.42 15.09
N GLU A 183 -1.42 37.60 14.52
CA GLU A 183 -2.45 38.64 14.42
C GLU A 183 -3.51 38.21 13.39
N GLY A 184 -4.78 38.26 13.77
CA GLY A 184 -5.92 37.99 12.91
C GLY A 184 -6.41 39.28 12.23
N PRO A 185 -6.99 39.20 11.03
CA PRO A 185 -7.61 40.36 10.38
C PRO A 185 -8.99 40.67 10.96
N THR A 186 -9.21 41.96 11.18
CA THR A 186 -10.48 42.64 11.51
C THR A 186 -11.47 42.65 10.35
#